data_AF-A0A7G9WKB3-F1
#
_entry.id   AF-A0A7G9WKB3-F1
#
_cell.length_a   1.000
_cell.length_b   1.000
_cell.length_c   1.000
_cell.angle_alpha   90.00
_cell.angle_beta   90.00
_cell.angle_gamma   90.00
#
_symmetry.space_group_name_H-M   'P 1'
#
loop_
_entity.id
_entity.type
_entity.pdbx_description
1 polymer ?
#
loop_
_entity_poly.entity_id
_entity_poly.type
_entity_poly.pdbx_seq_one_letter_code
_entity_poly.pdbx_strand_id
1 'polypeptide(L)'
;MKLLILQISNRSLLLTPVTANSGGRRLFGIPQQYELRPELKDGQALDSPALLARFVKQCIQNDGLSGEIVFCLENDHIVCAEYQHLPCKPQNLPMFAKLEAETVLSEGTDGYIVQNCEYGFLNELTGKFTSTLFAVRGTIIAALRKAFLAEGLQIYRAVPPIAGLIYAAKVVAANHKMEAAILDLDFQRTRLLILHNGLPVFSHSFEGVFDDIVDIVQEDRACSYEEAVKIARSLSLGETGSLSITGESMRRITTLLNASIEEAVRNLRMVLSSERMELTGIILCGALASLSNYRAYWDAQGLDVPLKSISELPEATKVLPLPTSETLQAGYPADAFFTFNGILQAGKKDNLDFIALVQKKSDAGFIKMVLIIGISAAAAILMAVEPIKYISQKNQLALDQQLLANPAFSQVQALHDKEVSLQKQLKALEADRALLPFGKSTAEEIFNQLDSQIFKEVTSVSSCSIDNTTGQIALTFTTSNYEKYLELRHSIEQNGYFTVSIPFSVSIQANSSCICSFTLTPAKFTSWKTSSTGGSN
;
A
#
# COMPACT_ATOMS: atom_id res chain seq x y z
N MET A 1 -4.88 -4.19 -30.62
CA MET A 1 -5.11 -2.80 -30.15
C MET A 1 -4.81 -1.85 -31.30
N LYS A 2 -5.73 -0.93 -31.62
CA LYS A 2 -5.54 0.13 -32.61
C LYS A 2 -5.26 1.44 -31.87
N LEU A 3 -4.25 2.18 -32.32
CA LEU A 3 -3.83 3.45 -31.75
C LEU A 3 -3.76 4.50 -32.86
N LEU A 4 -3.96 5.76 -32.49
CA LEU A 4 -3.72 6.92 -33.34
C LEU A 4 -2.73 7.82 -32.62
N ILE A 5 -1.56 8.05 -33.21
CA ILE A 5 -0.62 9.03 -32.68
C ILE A 5 -1.07 10.39 -33.18
N LEU A 6 -1.42 11.26 -32.24
CA LEU A 6 -1.86 12.62 -32.49
C LEU A 6 -0.72 13.57 -32.20
N GLN A 7 -0.38 14.34 -33.22
CA GLN A 7 0.67 15.32 -33.25
C GLN A 7 0.06 16.67 -33.64
N ILE A 8 0.44 17.77 -32.98
CA ILE A 8 -0.05 19.13 -33.29
C ILE A 8 1.13 20.09 -33.41
N SER A 9 1.20 20.82 -34.53
CA SER A 9 2.15 21.91 -34.77
C SER A 9 1.42 23.25 -34.75
N ASN A 10 2.13 24.35 -35.04
CA ASN A 10 1.51 25.67 -35.11
C ASN A 10 0.45 25.77 -36.21
N ARG A 11 0.58 24.96 -37.26
CA ARG A 11 -0.31 25.05 -38.42
C ARG A 11 -1.10 23.78 -38.70
N SER A 12 -0.63 22.62 -38.25
CA SER A 12 -1.16 21.34 -38.71
C SER A 12 -1.37 20.33 -37.60
N LEU A 13 -2.25 19.39 -37.91
CA LEU A 13 -2.57 18.24 -37.09
C LEU A 13 -2.20 16.98 -37.86
N LEU A 14 -1.43 16.08 -37.25
CA LEU A 14 -1.04 14.81 -37.84
C LEU A 14 -1.63 13.66 -37.06
N LEU A 15 -2.25 12.72 -37.77
CA LEU A 15 -2.76 11.45 -37.25
C LEU A 15 -2.03 10.29 -37.90
N THR A 16 -1.23 9.57 -37.11
CA THR A 16 -0.53 8.37 -37.58
C THR A 16 -1.20 7.11 -37.03
N PRO A 17 -1.84 6.28 -37.87
CA PRO A 17 -2.50 5.07 -37.41
C PRO A 17 -1.49 3.97 -37.11
N VAL A 18 -1.69 3.30 -35.97
CA VAL A 18 -0.84 2.19 -35.52
C VAL A 18 -1.70 1.00 -35.15
N THR A 19 -1.37 -0.16 -35.71
CA THR A 19 -2.04 -1.43 -35.41
C THR A 19 -1.06 -2.45 -34.85
N ALA A 20 -1.56 -3.47 -34.16
CA ALA A 20 -0.72 -4.58 -33.71
C ALA A 20 -0.79 -5.70 -34.75
N ASN A 21 0.37 -6.21 -35.18
CA ASN A 21 0.44 -7.43 -35.97
C ASN A 21 0.26 -8.67 -35.07
N SER A 22 -0.11 -9.79 -35.67
CA SER A 22 -0.15 -11.15 -35.09
C SER A 22 1.11 -11.53 -34.31
N GLY A 23 2.29 -11.06 -34.72
CA GLY A 23 3.57 -11.26 -34.04
C GLY A 23 3.89 -10.27 -32.91
N GLY A 24 2.93 -9.45 -32.46
CA GLY A 24 3.12 -8.48 -31.38
C GLY A 24 3.89 -7.21 -31.74
N ARG A 25 4.48 -7.13 -32.95
CA ARG A 25 5.10 -5.90 -33.49
C ARG A 25 4.03 -4.88 -33.91
N ARG A 26 4.38 -3.60 -33.81
CA ARG A 26 3.50 -2.49 -34.20
C ARG A 26 3.67 -2.19 -35.69
N LEU A 27 2.54 -2.02 -36.37
CA LEU A 27 2.43 -1.67 -37.78
C LEU A 27 2.00 -0.20 -37.92
N PHE A 28 2.82 0.62 -38.56
CA PHE A 28 2.56 2.04 -38.76
C PHE A 28 2.00 2.30 -40.16
N GLY A 29 0.82 2.92 -40.22
CA GLY A 29 0.17 3.37 -41.45
C GLY A 29 0.64 4.75 -41.89
N ILE A 30 0.07 5.24 -43.00
CA ILE A 30 0.42 6.55 -43.57
C ILE A 30 -0.07 7.67 -42.64
N PRO A 31 0.83 8.57 -42.18
CA PRO A 31 0.43 9.78 -41.46
C PRO A 31 -0.52 10.65 -42.31
N GLN A 32 -1.67 11.01 -41.75
CA GLN A 32 -2.62 11.95 -42.36
C GLN A 32 -2.41 13.34 -41.76
N GLN A 33 -2.17 14.35 -42.60
CA GLN A 33 -1.91 15.72 -42.18
C GLN A 33 -3.08 16.63 -42.56
N TYR A 34 -3.55 17.43 -41.61
CA TYR A 34 -4.67 18.35 -41.78
C TYR A 34 -4.26 19.76 -41.37
N GLU A 35 -4.72 20.78 -42.11
CA GLU A 35 -4.54 22.16 -41.70
C GLU A 35 -5.42 22.46 -40.48
N LEU A 36 -4.83 23.05 -39.44
CA LEU A 36 -5.58 23.52 -38.29
C LEU A 36 -6.52 24.66 -38.70
N ARG A 37 -7.67 24.73 -38.03
CA ARG A 37 -8.56 25.89 -38.17
C ARG A 37 -7.88 27.13 -37.59
N PRO A 38 -8.21 28.34 -38.09
CA PRO A 38 -7.58 29.58 -37.61
C PRO A 38 -7.57 29.75 -36.09
N GLU A 39 -8.61 29.28 -35.39
CA GLU A 39 -8.74 29.38 -33.93
C GLU A 39 -7.87 28.37 -33.15
N LEU A 40 -7.22 27.44 -33.85
CA LEU A 40 -6.35 26.41 -33.28
C LEU A 40 -4.88 26.60 -33.70
N LYS A 41 -4.59 27.52 -34.63
CA LYS A 41 -3.23 27.79 -35.12
C LYS A 41 -2.38 28.53 -34.08
N ASP A 42 -1.09 28.65 -34.36
CA ASP A 42 -0.14 29.50 -33.64
C ASP A 42 -0.06 29.19 -32.14
N GLY A 43 -0.02 27.89 -31.80
CA GLY A 43 0.06 27.39 -30.43
C GLY A 43 -1.25 27.40 -29.64
N GLN A 44 -2.37 27.84 -30.24
CA GLN A 44 -3.66 27.99 -29.52
C GLN A 44 -4.47 26.69 -29.41
N ALA A 45 -4.04 25.61 -30.07
CA ALA A 45 -4.77 24.33 -30.09
C ALA A 45 -5.08 23.79 -28.68
N LEU A 46 -4.16 23.99 -27.73
CA LEU A 46 -4.26 23.49 -26.37
C LEU A 46 -5.02 24.45 -25.43
N ASP A 47 -5.21 25.72 -25.83
CA ASP A 47 -6.03 26.71 -25.11
C ASP A 47 -7.52 26.46 -25.31
N SER A 48 -7.89 25.79 -26.40
CA SER A 48 -9.28 25.42 -26.73
C SER A 48 -9.50 23.91 -26.87
N PRO A 49 -9.38 23.10 -25.79
CA PRO A 49 -9.49 21.63 -25.84
C PRO A 49 -10.77 21.10 -26.48
N ALA A 50 -11.90 21.79 -26.30
CA ALA A 50 -13.19 21.38 -26.87
C ALA A 50 -13.23 21.54 -28.39
N LEU A 51 -12.67 22.63 -28.92
CA LEU A 51 -12.58 22.85 -30.36
C LEU A 51 -11.59 21.86 -30.99
N LEU A 52 -10.46 21.64 -30.34
CA LEU A 52 -9.47 20.66 -30.77
C LEU A 52 -10.06 19.25 -30.83
N ALA A 53 -10.77 18.80 -29.78
CA ALA A 53 -11.39 17.48 -29.74
C ALA A 53 -12.40 17.27 -30.89
N ARG A 54 -13.24 18.28 -31.18
CA ARG A 54 -14.18 18.26 -32.31
C ARG A 54 -13.45 18.19 -33.64
N PHE A 55 -12.38 18.96 -33.80
CA PHE A 55 -11.59 18.97 -35.02
C PHE A 55 -10.90 17.62 -35.25
N VAL A 56 -10.28 17.04 -34.22
CA VAL A 56 -9.70 15.69 -34.27
C VAL A 56 -10.74 14.65 -34.66
N LYS A 57 -11.93 14.70 -34.05
CA LYS A 57 -13.03 13.78 -34.40
C LYS A 57 -13.43 13.88 -35.87
N GLN A 58 -13.54 15.11 -36.39
CA GLN A 58 -13.85 15.33 -37.80
C GLN A 58 -12.76 14.73 -38.70
N CYS A 59 -11.48 14.97 -38.40
CA CYS A 59 -10.36 14.41 -39.16
C CYS A 59 -10.39 12.88 -39.15
N ILE A 60 -10.60 12.27 -37.97
CA ILE A 60 -10.74 10.82 -37.82
C ILE A 60 -11.89 10.27 -38.67
N GLN A 61 -13.03 10.97 -38.71
CA GLN A 61 -14.20 10.54 -39.49
C GLN A 61 -13.99 10.66 -40.99
N ASN A 62 -13.33 11.73 -41.45
CA ASN A 62 -13.07 11.97 -42.87
C ASN A 62 -12.26 10.83 -43.51
N ASP A 63 -11.22 10.36 -42.81
CA ASP A 63 -10.32 9.32 -43.34
C ASP A 63 -10.60 7.92 -42.78
N GLY A 64 -11.75 7.73 -42.10
CA GLY A 64 -12.17 6.43 -41.56
C GLY A 64 -11.20 5.84 -40.54
N LEU A 65 -10.47 6.69 -39.81
CA LEU A 65 -9.49 6.28 -38.81
C LEU A 65 -10.18 5.74 -37.55
N SER A 66 -9.49 4.88 -36.81
CA SER A 66 -10.00 4.34 -35.54
C SER A 66 -8.87 3.93 -34.60
N GLY A 67 -9.05 4.18 -33.31
CA GLY A 67 -8.09 3.80 -32.27
C GLY A 67 -8.13 4.74 -31.09
N GLU A 68 -7.48 4.34 -30.00
CA GLU A 68 -7.23 5.24 -28.87
C GLU A 68 -6.07 6.17 -29.19
N ILE A 69 -6.10 7.38 -28.63
CA ILE A 69 -5.17 8.45 -29.00
C ILE A 69 -3.94 8.44 -28.09
N VAL A 70 -2.76 8.42 -28.70
CA VAL A 70 -1.49 8.78 -28.05
C VAL A 70 -1.21 10.23 -28.41
N PHE A 71 -1.39 11.13 -27.46
CA PHE A 71 -1.22 12.56 -27.65
C PHE A 71 0.24 12.94 -27.42
N CYS A 72 0.92 13.38 -28.48
CA CYS A 72 2.27 13.90 -28.42
C CYS A 72 2.25 15.35 -27.92
N LEU A 73 2.83 15.59 -26.74
CA LEU A 73 2.93 16.92 -26.13
C LEU A 73 4.28 17.55 -26.49
N GLU A 74 4.29 18.62 -27.25
CA GLU A 74 5.51 19.35 -27.63
C GLU A 74 5.81 20.53 -26.69
N ASN A 75 7.06 21.02 -26.78
CA ASN A 75 7.71 21.96 -25.84
C ASN A 75 6.95 23.25 -25.52
N ASP A 76 6.03 23.72 -26.35
CA ASP A 76 5.28 24.96 -26.06
C ASP A 76 4.38 24.84 -24.83
N HIS A 77 3.99 23.62 -24.48
CA HIS A 77 3.09 23.34 -23.36
C HIS A 77 3.71 22.42 -22.31
N ILE A 78 4.98 22.04 -22.50
CA ILE A 78 5.73 21.20 -21.58
C ILE A 78 7.10 21.82 -21.32
N VAL A 79 7.40 22.04 -20.03
CA VAL A 79 8.73 22.46 -19.62
C VAL A 79 9.59 21.21 -19.45
N CYS A 80 10.69 21.18 -20.19
CA CYS A 80 11.68 20.12 -20.18
C CYS A 80 12.98 20.66 -19.62
N ALA A 81 13.56 20.00 -18.61
CA ALA A 81 14.84 20.40 -18.04
C ALA A 81 15.63 19.18 -17.57
N GLU A 82 16.93 19.22 -17.77
CA GLU A 82 17.85 18.18 -17.29
C GLU A 82 18.37 18.53 -15.90
N TYR A 83 18.53 17.51 -15.05
CA TYR A 83 19.03 17.68 -13.71
C TYR A 83 19.81 16.47 -13.23
N GLN A 84 20.70 16.71 -12.27
CA GLN A 84 21.52 15.67 -11.67
C GLN A 84 21.08 15.39 -10.24
N HIS A 85 21.00 14.11 -9.86
CA HIS A 85 20.64 13.71 -8.50
C HIS A 85 21.50 12.53 -8.03
N LEU A 86 21.62 12.38 -6.71
CA LEU A 86 22.28 11.22 -6.12
C LEU A 86 21.45 9.95 -6.36
N PRO A 87 22.07 8.75 -6.33
CA PRO A 87 21.35 7.48 -6.31
C PRO A 87 20.25 7.48 -5.26
N CYS A 88 19.03 7.18 -5.68
CA CYS A 88 17.90 7.14 -4.77
C CYS A 88 16.91 6.03 -5.15
N LYS A 89 15.99 5.71 -4.24
CA LYS A 89 14.90 4.78 -4.55
C LYS A 89 13.97 5.41 -5.59
N PRO A 90 13.43 4.65 -6.56
CA PRO A 90 12.57 5.20 -7.63
C PRO A 90 11.39 6.03 -7.13
N GLN A 91 10.84 5.70 -5.97
CA GLN A 91 9.74 6.45 -5.33
C GLN A 91 10.11 7.89 -4.92
N ASN A 92 11.41 8.19 -4.76
CA ASN A 92 11.92 9.51 -4.37
C ASN A 92 12.30 10.36 -5.60
N LEU A 93 12.50 9.76 -6.78
CA LEU A 93 12.84 10.49 -8.01
C LEU A 93 11.85 11.62 -8.35
N PRO A 94 10.51 11.43 -8.21
CA PRO A 94 9.56 12.51 -8.45
C PRO A 94 9.73 13.70 -7.50
N MET A 95 10.25 13.49 -6.29
CA MET A 95 10.52 14.58 -5.34
C MET A 95 11.70 15.44 -5.82
N PHE A 96 12.78 14.82 -6.30
CA PHE A 96 13.91 15.55 -6.89
C PHE A 96 13.50 16.29 -8.17
N ALA A 97 12.71 15.64 -9.03
CA ALA A 97 12.17 16.28 -10.23
C ALA A 97 11.31 17.50 -9.87
N LYS A 98 10.50 17.41 -8.80
CA LYS A 98 9.69 18.53 -8.33
C LYS A 98 10.56 19.68 -7.78
N LEU A 99 11.58 19.37 -6.99
CA LEU A 99 12.51 20.40 -6.48
C LEU A 99 13.23 21.12 -7.62
N GLU A 100 13.72 20.38 -8.61
CA GLU A 100 14.34 21.01 -9.77
C GLU A 100 13.32 21.83 -10.56
N ALA A 101 12.08 21.34 -10.72
CA ALA A 101 11.04 22.07 -11.41
C ALA A 101 10.75 23.45 -10.78
N GLU A 102 10.98 23.64 -9.47
CA GLU A 102 10.87 24.97 -8.82
C GLU A 102 11.88 25.99 -9.36
N THR A 103 13.00 25.54 -9.93
CA THR A 103 14.04 26.41 -10.49
C THR A 103 13.75 26.85 -11.93
N VAL A 104 12.96 26.06 -12.67
CA VAL A 104 12.65 26.30 -14.09
C VAL A 104 11.22 26.78 -14.33
N LEU A 105 10.30 26.55 -13.39
CA LEU A 105 8.92 27.00 -13.48
C LEU A 105 8.74 28.37 -12.83
N SER A 106 8.34 29.36 -13.62
CA SER A 106 8.14 30.76 -13.17
C SER A 106 7.04 30.94 -12.12
N GLU A 107 6.01 30.08 -12.14
CA GLU A 107 4.85 30.14 -11.22
C GLU A 107 4.97 29.15 -10.05
N GLY A 108 6.12 28.49 -9.90
CA GLY A 108 6.30 27.37 -8.98
C GLY A 108 5.68 26.06 -9.50
N THR A 109 5.66 25.03 -8.65
CA THR A 109 5.22 23.68 -9.04
C THR A 109 3.75 23.38 -8.76
N ASP A 110 3.07 24.28 -8.04
CA ASP A 110 1.67 24.10 -7.68
C ASP A 110 0.79 24.27 -8.92
N GLY A 111 0.07 23.21 -9.28
CA GLY A 111 -0.73 23.14 -10.51
C GLY A 111 -0.05 22.41 -11.67
N TYR A 112 1.25 22.12 -11.59
CA TYR A 112 1.94 21.30 -12.58
C TYR A 112 1.90 19.81 -12.23
N ILE A 113 1.89 18.98 -13.27
CA ILE A 113 2.19 17.55 -13.19
C ILE A 113 3.63 17.40 -13.63
N VAL A 114 4.51 17.06 -12.69
CA VAL A 114 5.93 16.83 -12.94
C VAL A 114 6.16 15.32 -12.98
N GLN A 115 6.80 14.86 -14.04
CA GLN A 115 7.33 13.50 -14.17
C GLN A 115 8.80 13.56 -14.57
N ASN A 116 9.50 12.43 -14.48
CA ASN A 116 10.91 12.36 -14.85
C ASN A 116 11.23 11.07 -15.60
N CYS A 117 12.32 11.11 -16.36
CA CYS A 117 12.97 9.94 -16.94
C CYS A 117 14.45 9.97 -16.54
N GLU A 118 14.91 8.92 -15.86
CA GLU A 118 16.33 8.70 -15.56
C GLU A 118 16.99 7.99 -16.75
N TYR A 119 18.04 8.57 -17.31
CA TYR A 119 18.68 8.00 -18.50
C TYR A 119 20.21 8.05 -18.55
N GLY A 120 20.88 8.61 -17.55
CA GLY A 120 22.35 8.56 -17.46
C GLY A 120 22.91 7.37 -16.67
N PHE A 121 24.25 7.30 -16.59
CA PHE A 121 24.97 6.44 -15.63
C PHE A 121 25.29 7.22 -14.35
N LEU A 122 25.71 6.49 -13.32
CA LEU A 122 26.30 7.11 -12.16
C LEU A 122 27.64 7.73 -12.59
N ASN A 123 27.67 9.05 -12.75
CA ASN A 123 28.90 9.75 -13.08
C ASN A 123 29.95 9.45 -12.00
N GLU A 124 31.06 8.82 -12.36
CA GLU A 124 32.07 8.35 -11.41
C GLU A 124 32.76 9.49 -10.65
N LEU A 125 32.81 10.69 -11.25
CA LEU A 125 33.42 11.87 -10.65
C LEU A 125 32.47 12.54 -9.65
N THR A 126 31.18 12.64 -9.98
CA THR A 126 30.21 13.38 -9.16
C THR A 126 29.37 12.49 -8.26
N GLY A 127 29.32 11.18 -8.53
CA GLY A 127 28.45 10.22 -7.87
C GLY A 127 26.95 10.49 -8.12
N LYS A 128 26.58 11.15 -9.23
CA LYS A 128 25.19 11.51 -9.58
C LYS A 128 24.72 10.85 -10.86
N PHE A 129 23.42 10.60 -10.96
CA PHE A 129 22.71 10.25 -12.20
C PHE A 129 22.15 11.52 -12.85
N THR A 130 21.96 11.46 -14.17
CA THR A 130 21.25 12.47 -14.95
C THR A 130 19.83 11.99 -15.27
N SER A 131 18.86 12.88 -15.05
CA SER A 131 17.45 12.71 -15.37
C SER A 131 16.93 13.93 -16.13
N THR A 132 15.91 13.76 -16.96
CA THR A 132 15.08 14.87 -17.45
C THR A 132 13.80 14.90 -16.63
N LEU A 133 13.39 16.10 -16.23
CA LEU A 133 12.04 16.38 -15.78
C LEU A 133 11.17 16.90 -16.92
N PHE A 134 9.89 16.57 -16.83
CA PHE A 134 8.85 17.01 -17.72
C PHE A 134 7.69 17.57 -16.91
N ALA A 135 7.36 18.85 -17.10
CA ALA A 135 6.31 19.53 -16.35
C ALA A 135 5.24 20.11 -17.28
N VAL A 136 3.98 19.79 -17.03
CA VAL A 136 2.82 20.32 -17.76
C VAL A 136 1.75 20.81 -16.80
N ARG A 137 1.02 21.87 -17.15
CA ARG A 137 -0.11 22.34 -16.33
C ARG A 137 -1.19 21.26 -16.26
N GLY A 138 -1.52 20.80 -15.05
CA GLY A 138 -2.46 19.70 -14.84
C GLY A 138 -3.90 20.04 -15.27
N THR A 139 -4.27 21.31 -15.24
CA THR A 139 -5.56 21.81 -15.73
C THR A 139 -5.73 21.57 -17.23
N ILE A 140 -4.69 21.79 -18.04
CA ILE A 140 -4.71 21.55 -19.49
C ILE A 140 -4.94 20.07 -19.77
N ILE A 141 -4.19 19.17 -19.13
CA ILE A 141 -4.35 17.71 -19.31
C ILE A 141 -5.75 17.24 -18.89
N ALA A 142 -6.28 17.75 -17.79
CA ALA A 142 -7.63 17.43 -17.34
C ALA A 142 -8.70 17.94 -18.33
N ALA A 143 -8.54 19.14 -18.86
CA ALA A 143 -9.44 19.73 -19.86
C ALA A 143 -9.42 18.95 -21.18
N LEU A 144 -8.23 18.55 -21.67
CA LEU A 144 -8.08 17.69 -22.84
C LEU A 144 -8.79 16.36 -22.66
N ARG A 145 -8.52 15.65 -21.56
CA ARG A 145 -9.18 14.38 -21.27
C ARG A 145 -10.70 14.52 -21.30
N LYS A 146 -11.23 15.55 -20.64
CA LYS A 146 -12.67 15.81 -20.57
C LYS A 146 -13.26 16.12 -21.95
N ALA A 147 -12.60 16.98 -22.71
CA ALA A 147 -13.06 17.41 -24.04
C ALA A 147 -13.07 16.26 -25.05
N PHE A 148 -12.00 15.48 -25.10
CA PHE A 148 -11.91 14.31 -25.98
C PHE A 148 -12.95 13.26 -25.62
N LEU A 149 -13.12 12.96 -24.31
CA LEU A 149 -14.11 12.01 -23.85
C LEU A 149 -15.54 12.46 -24.20
N ALA A 150 -15.85 13.76 -24.09
CA ALA A 150 -17.15 14.31 -24.46
C ALA A 150 -17.46 14.12 -25.95
N GLU A 151 -16.43 14.08 -26.79
CA GLU A 151 -16.56 13.80 -28.22
C GLU A 151 -16.52 12.29 -28.56
N GLY A 152 -16.40 11.42 -27.55
CA GLY A 152 -16.29 9.96 -27.73
C GLY A 152 -14.88 9.48 -28.09
N LEU A 153 -13.87 10.33 -27.93
CA LEU A 153 -12.47 10.01 -28.17
C LEU A 153 -11.76 9.68 -26.85
N GLN A 154 -10.95 8.63 -26.84
CA GLN A 154 -10.19 8.24 -25.67
C GLN A 154 -8.71 8.55 -25.87
N ILE A 155 -8.16 9.45 -25.04
CA ILE A 155 -6.70 9.63 -24.93
C ILE A 155 -6.17 8.51 -24.04
N TYR A 156 -5.45 7.57 -24.66
CA TYR A 156 -4.78 6.46 -23.98
C TYR A 156 -3.57 6.94 -23.18
N ARG A 157 -2.77 7.83 -23.77
CA ARG A 157 -1.54 8.37 -23.18
C ARG A 157 -1.28 9.78 -23.68
N ALA A 158 -0.77 10.66 -22.82
CA ALA A 158 -0.18 11.93 -23.25
C ALA A 158 1.28 12.01 -22.79
N VAL A 159 2.20 12.27 -23.73
CA VAL A 159 3.64 12.02 -23.57
C VAL A 159 4.45 12.90 -24.53
N PRO A 160 5.60 13.43 -24.11
CA PRO A 160 6.43 14.22 -25.00
C PRO A 160 7.28 13.30 -25.90
N PRO A 161 7.37 13.54 -27.21
CA PRO A 161 8.08 12.62 -28.10
C PRO A 161 9.58 12.46 -27.80
N ILE A 162 10.24 13.49 -27.26
CA ILE A 162 11.65 13.38 -26.81
C ILE A 162 11.85 12.24 -25.80
N ALA A 163 10.86 11.93 -24.97
CA ALA A 163 10.93 10.77 -24.07
C ALA A 163 10.96 9.43 -24.82
N GLY A 164 10.21 9.35 -25.93
CA GLY A 164 10.27 8.21 -26.83
C GLY A 164 11.63 8.06 -27.51
N LEU A 165 12.22 9.18 -27.95
CA LEU A 165 13.56 9.21 -28.54
C LEU A 165 14.62 8.75 -27.53
N ILE A 166 14.59 9.28 -26.30
CA ILE A 166 15.47 8.85 -25.20
C ILE A 166 15.35 7.35 -24.96
N TYR A 167 14.12 6.83 -24.85
CA TYR A 167 13.90 5.39 -24.62
C TYR A 167 14.45 4.55 -25.77
N ALA A 168 14.11 4.88 -27.02
CA ALA A 168 14.54 4.13 -28.19
C ALA A 168 16.08 4.14 -28.31
N ALA A 169 16.70 5.31 -28.12
CA ALA A 169 18.15 5.47 -28.14
C ALA A 169 18.85 4.60 -27.09
N LYS A 170 18.34 4.56 -25.84
CA LYS A 170 18.89 3.69 -24.79
C LYS A 170 18.87 2.22 -25.19
N VAL A 171 17.81 1.77 -25.86
CA VAL A 171 17.71 0.36 -26.28
C VAL A 171 18.69 0.04 -27.42
N VAL A 172 18.88 0.97 -28.37
CA VAL A 172 19.90 0.84 -29.43
C VAL A 172 21.30 0.77 -28.82
N ALA A 173 21.55 1.64 -27.84
CA ALA A 173 22.88 1.84 -27.28
C ALA A 173 23.23 0.93 -26.09
N ALA A 174 22.27 0.12 -25.59
CA ALA A 174 22.36 -0.65 -24.34
C ALA A 174 23.61 -1.54 -24.17
N ASN A 175 24.33 -1.86 -25.24
CA ASN A 175 25.53 -2.71 -25.23
C ASN A 175 26.77 -2.07 -25.87
N HIS A 176 26.73 -0.78 -26.20
CA HIS A 176 27.77 -0.14 -27.01
C HIS A 176 28.28 1.14 -26.33
N LYS A 177 29.61 1.34 -26.32
CA LYS A 177 30.23 2.63 -26.00
C LYS A 177 30.03 3.59 -27.18
N MET A 178 28.79 4.01 -27.37
CA MET A 178 28.42 4.85 -28.49
C MET A 178 28.57 6.33 -28.11
N GLU A 179 29.43 7.02 -28.85
CA GLU A 179 29.60 8.47 -28.81
C GLU A 179 28.90 9.05 -30.05
N ALA A 180 27.62 9.38 -29.95
CA ALA A 180 26.85 9.75 -31.14
C ALA A 180 25.78 10.79 -30.82
N ALA A 181 25.43 11.59 -31.84
CA ALA A 181 24.24 12.43 -31.79
C ALA A 181 23.13 11.78 -32.60
N ILE A 182 21.92 11.70 -32.04
CA ILE A 182 20.71 11.32 -32.77
C ILE A 182 19.93 12.59 -33.05
N LEU A 183 19.65 12.83 -34.33
CA LEU A 183 18.84 13.94 -34.80
C LEU A 183 17.54 13.39 -35.38
N ASP A 184 16.44 13.63 -34.67
CA ASP A 184 15.08 13.33 -35.09
C ASP A 184 14.53 14.53 -35.86
N LEU A 185 14.43 14.40 -37.19
CA LEU A 185 13.85 15.38 -38.08
C LEU A 185 12.41 14.98 -38.37
N ASP A 186 11.47 15.60 -37.67
CA ASP A 186 10.04 15.30 -37.78
C ASP A 186 9.25 16.54 -38.23
N PHE A 187 7.99 16.35 -38.65
CA PHE A 187 7.16 17.44 -39.18
C PHE A 187 6.99 18.60 -38.20
N GLN A 188 6.97 18.32 -36.90
CA GLN A 188 6.62 19.31 -35.88
C GLN A 188 7.84 19.95 -35.22
N ARG A 189 8.86 19.13 -34.97
CA ARG A 189 10.02 19.49 -34.16
C ARG A 189 11.24 18.74 -34.65
N THR A 190 12.38 19.41 -34.61
CA THR A 190 13.69 18.77 -34.71
C THR A 190 14.15 18.45 -33.29
N ARG A 191 14.58 17.21 -33.02
CA ARG A 191 15.02 16.80 -31.67
C ARG A 191 16.44 16.29 -31.72
N LEU A 192 17.30 16.82 -30.86
CA LEU A 192 18.69 16.42 -30.70
C LEU A 192 18.84 15.65 -29.40
N LEU A 193 19.45 14.48 -29.49
CA LEU A 193 19.86 13.67 -28.36
C LEU A 193 21.35 13.34 -28.52
N ILE A 194 22.15 13.58 -27.50
CA ILE A 194 23.59 13.27 -27.53
C ILE A 194 23.85 12.12 -26.56
N LEU A 195 24.53 11.10 -27.06
CA LEU A 195 24.92 9.89 -26.34
C LEU A 195 26.42 9.92 -26.04
N HIS A 196 26.76 9.67 -24.78
CA HIS A 196 28.11 9.41 -24.31
C HIS A 196 28.15 8.00 -23.70
N ASN A 197 29.07 7.14 -24.15
CA ASN A 197 29.11 5.73 -23.78
C ASN A 197 27.75 5.01 -23.90
N GLY A 198 26.96 5.36 -24.92
CA GLY A 198 25.65 4.79 -25.19
C GLY A 198 24.52 5.27 -24.27
N LEU A 199 24.75 6.30 -23.47
CA LEU A 199 23.76 6.86 -22.57
C LEU A 199 23.52 8.33 -22.89
N PRO A 200 22.26 8.80 -22.88
CA PRO A 200 22.02 10.19 -23.17
C PRO A 200 22.58 11.13 -22.09
N VAL A 201 23.27 12.17 -22.55
CA VAL A 201 23.88 13.22 -21.72
C VAL A 201 23.30 14.60 -21.98
N PHE A 202 22.62 14.76 -23.12
CA PHE A 202 21.92 15.99 -23.48
C PHE A 202 20.75 15.68 -24.39
N SER A 203 19.63 16.36 -24.16
CA SER A 203 18.46 16.30 -25.02
C SER A 203 17.84 17.69 -25.20
N HIS A 204 17.42 18.00 -26.42
CA HIS A 204 16.76 19.26 -26.73
C HIS A 204 15.80 19.11 -27.91
N SER A 205 14.72 19.90 -27.95
CA SER A 205 13.84 19.96 -29.13
C SER A 205 13.68 21.40 -29.60
N PHE A 206 13.92 21.60 -30.88
CA PHE A 206 13.84 22.86 -31.62
C PHE A 206 12.54 22.94 -32.40
N GLU A 207 12.11 24.14 -32.78
CA GLU A 207 11.02 24.31 -33.73
C GLU A 207 11.34 23.62 -35.07
N GLY A 208 10.33 22.97 -35.65
CA GLY A 208 10.42 22.38 -36.97
C GLY A 208 10.16 23.44 -38.05
N VAL A 209 10.84 23.33 -39.18
CA VAL A 209 10.71 24.30 -40.30
C VAL A 209 9.72 23.84 -41.37
N PHE A 210 9.07 22.69 -41.20
CA PHE A 210 8.24 22.09 -42.25
C PHE A 210 6.98 22.92 -42.53
N ASP A 211 6.31 23.43 -41.50
CA ASP A 211 5.14 24.30 -41.68
C ASP A 211 5.50 25.56 -42.47
N ASP A 212 6.64 26.19 -42.17
CA ASP A 212 7.14 27.37 -42.91
C ASP A 212 7.43 27.05 -44.38
N ILE A 213 7.99 25.87 -44.66
CA ILE A 213 8.21 25.41 -46.04
C ILE A 213 6.87 25.26 -46.75
N VAL A 214 5.86 24.67 -46.11
CA VAL A 214 4.51 24.53 -46.69
C VAL A 214 3.89 25.91 -46.95
N ASP A 215 4.06 26.89 -46.06
CA ASP A 215 3.63 28.28 -46.27
C ASP A 215 4.29 28.89 -47.51
N ILE A 216 5.61 28.79 -47.63
CA ILE A 216 6.35 29.30 -48.81
C ILE A 216 5.84 28.66 -50.10
N VAL A 217 5.63 27.33 -50.10
CA VAL A 217 5.14 26.59 -51.28
C VAL A 217 3.72 27.03 -51.63
N GLN A 218 2.86 27.21 -50.63
CA GLN A 218 1.48 27.60 -50.85
C GLN A 218 1.38 29.03 -51.39
N GLU A 219 2.18 29.95 -50.86
CA GLU A 219 2.32 31.33 -51.38
C GLU A 219 2.80 31.33 -52.83
N ASP A 220 3.86 30.57 -53.13
CA ASP A 220 4.49 30.52 -54.46
C ASP A 220 3.57 29.95 -55.54
N ARG A 221 2.76 28.95 -55.17
CA ARG A 221 1.90 28.21 -56.10
C ARG A 221 0.44 28.58 -56.07
N ALA A 222 0.01 29.39 -55.10
CA ALA A 222 -1.39 29.69 -54.84
C ALA A 222 -2.26 28.41 -54.83
N CYS A 223 -1.76 27.35 -54.19
CA CYS A 223 -2.40 26.03 -54.18
C CYS A 223 -3.12 25.76 -52.86
N SER A 224 -3.84 24.64 -52.79
CA SER A 224 -4.42 24.19 -51.51
C SER A 224 -3.33 23.75 -50.53
N TYR A 225 -3.62 23.76 -49.23
CA TYR A 225 -2.69 23.27 -48.21
C TYR A 225 -2.25 21.81 -48.48
N GLU A 226 -3.19 20.95 -48.87
CA GLU A 226 -2.90 19.54 -49.16
C GLU A 226 -1.92 19.39 -50.35
N GLU A 227 -2.10 20.19 -51.40
CA GLU A 227 -1.16 20.24 -52.53
C GLU A 227 0.20 20.80 -52.10
N ALA A 228 0.21 21.87 -51.29
CA ALA A 228 1.44 22.45 -50.78
C ALA A 228 2.25 21.46 -49.94
N VAL A 229 1.60 20.66 -49.08
CA VAL A 229 2.25 19.58 -48.32
C VAL A 229 2.86 18.54 -49.25
N LYS A 230 2.13 18.09 -50.28
CA LYS A 230 2.63 17.12 -51.27
C LYS A 230 3.88 17.66 -51.98
N ILE A 231 3.84 18.92 -52.41
CA ILE A 231 4.96 19.60 -53.07
C ILE A 231 6.13 19.79 -52.10
N ALA A 232 5.90 20.28 -50.88
CA ALA A 232 6.95 20.46 -49.87
C ALA A 232 7.70 19.15 -49.57
N ARG A 233 6.96 18.04 -49.49
CA ARG A 233 7.55 16.71 -49.34
C ARG A 233 8.37 16.31 -50.56
N SER A 234 7.89 16.52 -51.79
CA SER A 234 8.63 16.15 -53.01
C SER A 234 9.87 17.01 -53.27
N LEU A 235 9.84 18.32 -52.95
CA LEU A 235 11.04 19.17 -52.99
C LEU A 235 12.15 18.62 -52.11
N SER A 236 11.75 18.09 -50.96
CA SER A 236 12.65 17.52 -49.99
C SER A 236 13.20 16.15 -50.41
N LEU A 237 12.55 15.48 -51.37
CA LEU A 237 12.96 14.20 -51.96
C LEU A 237 13.91 14.37 -53.18
N GLY A 238 14.28 15.60 -53.53
CA GLY A 238 15.19 15.86 -54.66
C GLY A 238 14.53 15.66 -56.03
N GLU A 239 13.21 15.43 -56.08
CA GLU A 239 12.44 15.32 -57.31
C GLU A 239 12.22 16.72 -57.91
N THR A 240 13.23 17.18 -58.65
CA THR A 240 13.19 18.45 -59.40
C THR A 240 12.38 18.37 -60.70
N GLY A 241 11.74 17.23 -60.96
CA GLY A 241 10.88 17.02 -62.12
C GLY A 241 9.53 17.73 -61.96
N SER A 242 9.28 18.76 -62.77
CA SER A 242 8.00 19.44 -63.02
C SER A 242 7.41 20.37 -61.94
N LEU A 243 7.90 20.35 -60.71
CA LEU A 243 7.45 21.26 -59.65
C LEU A 243 8.31 22.55 -59.60
N SER A 244 8.23 23.40 -60.63
CA SER A 244 8.89 24.73 -60.68
C SER A 244 8.51 25.71 -59.55
N ILE A 245 9.13 25.60 -58.38
CA ILE A 245 9.11 26.67 -57.38
C ILE A 245 10.03 27.80 -57.84
N THR A 246 9.64 29.05 -57.59
CA THR A 246 10.49 30.19 -57.97
C THR A 246 11.86 30.12 -57.27
N GLY A 247 12.89 30.67 -57.93
CA GLY A 247 14.24 30.70 -57.36
C GLY A 247 14.31 31.46 -56.03
N GLU A 248 13.43 32.45 -55.82
CA GLU A 248 13.32 33.19 -54.56
C GLU A 248 12.76 32.32 -53.43
N SER A 249 11.63 31.62 -53.67
CA SER A 249 11.03 30.71 -52.70
C SER A 249 11.96 29.54 -52.35
N MET A 250 12.68 28.98 -53.34
CA MET A 250 13.71 27.97 -53.08
C MET A 250 14.87 28.50 -52.23
N ARG A 251 15.27 29.77 -52.42
CA ARG A 251 16.28 30.42 -51.58
C ARG A 251 15.77 30.58 -50.14
N ARG A 252 14.52 31.02 -49.94
CA ARG A 252 13.88 31.11 -48.60
C ARG A 252 13.89 29.76 -47.89
N ILE A 253 13.43 28.70 -48.57
CA ILE A 253 13.42 27.32 -48.05
C ILE A 253 14.84 26.87 -47.66
N THR A 254 15.82 27.12 -48.52
CA THR A 254 17.23 26.77 -48.26
C THR A 254 17.77 27.49 -47.02
N THR A 255 17.45 28.77 -46.85
CA THR A 255 17.84 29.54 -45.67
C THR A 255 17.24 28.97 -44.39
N LEU A 256 15.96 28.58 -44.39
CA LEU A 256 15.29 27.97 -43.23
C LEU A 256 15.94 26.63 -42.84
N LEU A 257 16.21 25.77 -43.83
CA LEU A 257 16.86 24.48 -43.59
C LEU A 257 18.27 24.65 -43.02
N ASN A 258 19.06 25.58 -43.57
CA ASN A 258 20.39 25.90 -43.05
C ASN A 258 20.32 26.41 -41.61
N ALA A 259 19.40 27.33 -41.30
CA ALA A 259 19.25 27.87 -39.95
C ALA A 259 18.89 26.78 -38.92
N SER A 260 17.97 25.87 -39.28
CA SER A 260 17.58 24.75 -38.41
C SER A 260 18.75 23.81 -38.11
N ILE A 261 19.56 23.50 -39.13
CA ILE A 261 20.75 22.64 -38.96
C ILE A 261 21.83 23.38 -38.16
N GLU A 262 22.09 24.66 -38.44
CA GLU A 262 23.06 25.48 -37.71
C GLU A 262 22.74 25.55 -36.21
N GLU A 263 21.46 25.65 -35.84
CA GLU A 263 21.02 25.62 -34.45
C GLU A 263 21.32 24.28 -33.77
N ALA A 264 21.02 23.16 -34.44
CA ALA A 264 21.35 21.82 -33.95
C ALA A 264 22.87 21.64 -33.80
N VAL A 265 23.65 22.06 -34.81
CA VAL A 265 25.12 22.00 -34.80
C VAL A 265 25.72 22.87 -33.69
N ARG A 266 25.17 24.06 -33.44
CA ARG A 266 25.62 24.94 -32.36
C ARG A 266 25.45 24.29 -30.99
N ASN A 267 24.28 23.71 -30.71
CA ASN A 267 24.02 23.00 -29.46
C ASN A 267 24.92 21.77 -29.33
N LEU A 268 25.09 21.03 -30.42
CA LEU A 268 26.02 19.90 -30.47
C LEU A 268 27.43 20.31 -30.08
N ARG A 269 28.01 21.34 -30.73
CA ARG A 269 29.37 21.84 -30.43
C ARG A 269 29.52 22.31 -28.99
N MET A 270 28.48 22.94 -28.43
CA MET A 270 28.47 23.39 -27.04
C MET A 270 28.63 22.21 -26.07
N VAL A 271 27.81 21.16 -26.24
CA VAL A 271 27.84 19.97 -25.40
C VAL A 271 29.12 19.17 -25.59
N LEU A 272 29.59 18.99 -26.83
CA LEU A 272 30.87 18.32 -27.09
C LEU A 272 32.04 19.01 -26.39
N SER A 273 32.02 20.34 -26.37
CA SER A 273 33.05 21.13 -25.69
C SER A 273 32.95 21.03 -24.16
N SER A 274 31.73 21.03 -23.59
CA SER A 274 31.54 20.93 -22.14
C SER A 274 31.86 19.53 -21.61
N GLU A 275 31.42 18.49 -22.31
CA GLU A 275 31.64 17.09 -21.94
C GLU A 275 33.01 16.55 -22.40
N ARG A 276 33.79 17.35 -23.15
CA ARG A 276 35.09 16.96 -23.74
C ARG A 276 34.99 15.66 -24.54
N MET A 277 33.98 15.59 -25.38
CA MET A 277 33.60 14.39 -26.14
C MET A 277 33.83 14.59 -27.62
N GLU A 278 34.22 13.52 -28.31
CA GLU A 278 34.30 13.44 -29.77
C GLU A 278 33.25 12.46 -30.30
N LEU A 279 32.49 12.85 -31.31
CA LEU A 279 31.46 12.00 -31.89
C LEU A 279 32.07 10.99 -32.87
N THR A 280 31.59 9.76 -32.78
CA THR A 280 31.84 8.70 -33.76
C THR A 280 30.86 8.74 -34.94
N GLY A 281 29.75 9.46 -34.81
CA GLY A 281 28.74 9.58 -35.86
C GLY A 281 27.52 10.39 -35.46
N ILE A 282 26.75 10.78 -36.48
CA ILE A 282 25.46 11.44 -36.33
C ILE A 282 24.43 10.56 -37.00
N ILE A 283 23.38 10.25 -36.26
CA ILE A 283 22.34 9.32 -36.64
C ILE A 283 21.07 10.09 -36.93
N LEU A 284 20.52 9.92 -38.12
CA LEU A 284 19.26 10.54 -38.51
C LEU A 284 18.07 9.60 -38.28
N CYS A 285 16.97 10.16 -37.81
CA CYS A 285 15.67 9.49 -37.74
C CYS A 285 14.53 10.51 -37.88
N GLY A 286 13.28 10.05 -37.93
CA GLY A 286 12.11 10.93 -38.11
C GLY A 286 11.67 11.03 -39.57
N ALA A 287 10.44 11.50 -39.77
CA ALA A 287 9.78 11.46 -41.08
C ALA A 287 10.50 12.30 -42.17
N LEU A 288 11.29 13.28 -41.75
CA LEU A 288 12.05 14.16 -42.60
C LEU A 288 13.54 13.73 -42.74
N ALA A 289 14.00 12.71 -42.01
CA ALA A 289 15.38 12.25 -42.11
C ALA A 289 15.74 11.56 -43.43
N SER A 290 14.75 10.93 -44.09
CA SER A 290 14.95 10.26 -45.39
C SER A 290 14.97 11.22 -46.58
N LEU A 291 14.93 12.54 -46.33
CA LEU A 291 14.94 13.57 -47.35
C LEU A 291 16.37 13.78 -47.86
N SER A 292 16.58 13.62 -49.17
CA SER A 292 17.90 13.62 -49.82
C SER A 292 18.72 14.89 -49.56
N ASN A 293 18.04 16.02 -49.33
CA ASN A 293 18.69 17.32 -49.25
C ASN A 293 19.29 17.58 -47.85
N TYR A 294 18.74 16.98 -46.77
CA TYR A 294 19.27 17.19 -45.42
C TYR A 294 20.72 16.72 -45.28
N ARG A 295 21.08 15.63 -45.96
CA ARG A 295 22.47 15.17 -46.00
C ARG A 295 23.40 16.17 -46.68
N ALA A 296 22.98 16.72 -47.82
CA ALA A 296 23.76 17.74 -48.53
C ALA A 296 23.92 19.03 -47.69
N TYR A 297 22.87 19.45 -46.98
CA TYR A 297 22.94 20.60 -46.07
C TYR A 297 23.84 20.32 -44.86
N TRP A 298 23.83 19.10 -44.33
CA TRP A 298 24.70 18.68 -43.25
C TRP A 298 26.17 18.67 -43.68
N ASP A 299 26.48 18.08 -44.84
CA ASP A 299 27.83 18.01 -45.40
C ASP A 299 28.41 19.42 -45.63
N ALA A 300 27.57 20.39 -46.02
CA ALA A 300 27.97 21.78 -46.20
C ALA A 300 28.42 22.49 -44.89
N GLN A 301 28.07 21.96 -43.71
CA GLN A 301 28.48 22.53 -42.42
C GLN A 301 29.92 22.21 -42.03
N GLY A 302 30.62 21.38 -42.82
CA GLY A 302 32.04 21.07 -42.62
C GLY A 302 32.34 20.29 -41.34
N LEU A 303 31.36 19.52 -40.83
CA LEU A 303 31.59 18.58 -39.74
C LEU A 303 32.15 17.28 -40.32
N ASP A 304 33.38 16.92 -39.95
CA ASP A 304 34.05 15.68 -40.37
C ASP A 304 33.54 14.45 -39.58
N VAL A 305 32.22 14.39 -39.36
CA VAL A 305 31.55 13.35 -38.57
C VAL A 305 30.57 12.60 -39.48
N PRO A 306 30.65 11.26 -39.58
CA PRO A 306 29.84 10.52 -40.54
C PRO A 306 28.35 10.57 -40.17
N LEU A 307 27.54 10.89 -41.17
CA LEU A 307 26.07 10.88 -41.09
C LEU A 307 25.52 9.52 -41.57
N LYS A 308 24.68 8.88 -40.75
CA LYS A 308 24.05 7.58 -41.02
C LYS A 308 22.56 7.61 -40.68
N SER A 309 21.73 6.83 -41.37
CA SER A 309 20.37 6.60 -40.89
C SER A 309 20.34 5.63 -39.71
N ILE A 310 19.34 5.74 -38.84
CA ILE A 310 19.13 4.80 -37.74
C ILE A 310 18.91 3.35 -38.23
N SER A 311 18.33 3.16 -39.43
CA SER A 311 18.21 1.82 -40.06
C SER A 311 19.52 1.17 -40.42
N GLU A 312 20.58 1.95 -40.60
CA GLU A 312 21.91 1.43 -40.94
C GLU A 312 22.60 0.81 -39.71
N LEU A 313 22.09 1.06 -38.50
CA LEU A 313 22.62 0.46 -37.28
C LEU A 313 22.06 -0.95 -37.07
N PRO A 314 22.90 -2.00 -37.01
CA PRO A 314 22.45 -3.37 -36.78
C PRO A 314 21.56 -3.53 -35.53
N GLU A 315 21.86 -2.77 -34.48
CA GLU A 315 21.19 -2.80 -33.19
C GLU A 315 19.78 -2.20 -33.23
N ALA A 316 19.51 -1.31 -34.20
CA ALA A 316 18.23 -0.64 -34.33
C ALA A 316 17.08 -1.59 -34.69
N THR A 317 17.36 -2.79 -35.20
CA THR A 317 16.37 -3.83 -35.53
C THR A 317 15.45 -4.21 -34.35
N LYS A 318 15.85 -3.95 -33.10
CA LYS A 318 15.05 -4.20 -31.89
C LYS A 318 13.94 -3.16 -31.67
N VAL A 319 14.17 -1.93 -32.12
CA VAL A 319 13.31 -0.77 -31.87
C VAL A 319 12.77 -0.12 -33.14
N LEU A 320 13.19 -0.59 -34.32
CA LEU A 320 12.57 -0.16 -35.56
C LEU A 320 11.19 -0.82 -35.70
N PRO A 321 10.14 -0.03 -35.97
CA PRO A 321 8.82 -0.57 -36.21
C PRO A 321 8.72 -1.18 -37.61
N LEU A 322 7.55 -1.76 -37.91
CA LEU A 322 7.22 -2.21 -39.25
C LEU A 322 6.24 -1.22 -39.88
N PRO A 323 6.62 -0.48 -40.93
CA PRO A 323 5.64 0.25 -41.73
C PRO A 323 4.78 -0.72 -42.56
N THR A 324 3.56 -0.32 -42.91
CA THR A 324 2.76 -1.06 -43.90
C THR A 324 3.38 -0.92 -45.30
N SER A 325 3.02 -1.81 -46.22
CA SER A 325 3.45 -1.72 -47.62
C SER A 325 3.02 -0.40 -48.27
N GLU A 326 1.81 0.08 -47.99
CA GLU A 326 1.35 1.38 -48.49
C GLU A 326 2.16 2.53 -47.88
N THR A 327 2.51 2.44 -46.58
CA THR A 327 3.35 3.43 -45.90
C THR A 327 4.73 3.56 -46.53
N LEU A 328 5.37 2.43 -46.87
CA LEU A 328 6.67 2.43 -47.56
C LEU A 328 6.55 3.05 -48.95
N GLN A 329 5.49 2.72 -49.71
CA GLN A 329 5.24 3.30 -51.03
C GLN A 329 4.98 4.81 -50.97
N ALA A 330 4.38 5.30 -49.88
CA ALA A 330 4.17 6.72 -49.62
C ALA A 330 5.43 7.46 -49.14
N GLY A 331 6.59 6.81 -49.12
CA GLY A 331 7.88 7.41 -48.79
C GLY A 331 8.19 7.51 -47.30
N TYR A 332 7.56 6.69 -46.45
CA TYR A 332 7.81 6.66 -45.01
C TYR A 332 8.55 5.38 -44.59
N PRO A 333 9.88 5.41 -44.46
CA PRO A 333 10.66 4.25 -44.01
C PRO A 333 10.45 3.98 -42.51
N ALA A 334 11.00 2.86 -42.02
CA ALA A 334 10.88 2.49 -40.59
C ALA A 334 11.47 3.57 -39.65
N ASP A 335 12.53 4.23 -40.09
CA ASP A 335 13.24 5.30 -39.38
C ASP A 335 12.34 6.49 -39.06
N ALA A 336 11.32 6.73 -39.90
CA ALA A 336 10.35 7.80 -39.72
C ALA A 336 9.55 7.67 -38.41
N PHE A 337 9.44 6.45 -37.91
CA PHE A 337 8.60 6.11 -36.75
C PHE A 337 9.42 5.70 -35.54
N PHE A 338 10.75 5.89 -35.55
CA PHE A 338 11.67 5.49 -34.49
C PHE A 338 11.26 6.06 -33.12
N THR A 339 11.12 7.39 -33.05
CA THR A 339 10.70 8.12 -31.83
C THR A 339 9.36 7.63 -31.31
N PHE A 340 8.36 7.50 -32.18
CA PHE A 340 7.02 7.05 -31.81
C PHE A 340 6.99 5.61 -31.34
N ASN A 341 7.74 4.73 -31.99
CA ASN A 341 7.84 3.36 -31.53
C ASN A 341 8.52 3.28 -30.17
N GLY A 342 9.48 4.16 -29.88
CA GLY A 342 10.03 4.36 -28.53
C GLY A 342 8.95 4.69 -27.50
N ILE A 343 8.04 5.62 -27.80
CA ILE A 343 6.89 5.94 -26.93
C ILE A 343 6.05 4.69 -26.66
N LEU A 344 5.74 3.91 -27.71
CA LEU A 344 4.86 2.75 -27.60
C LEU A 344 5.52 1.53 -26.92
N GLN A 345 6.85 1.43 -26.97
CA GLN A 345 7.61 0.35 -26.34
C GLN A 345 8.07 0.67 -24.92
N ALA A 346 8.05 1.94 -24.50
CA ALA A 346 8.45 2.36 -23.16
C ALA A 346 7.78 1.50 -22.06
N GLY A 347 8.62 0.76 -21.32
CA GLY A 347 8.18 -0.12 -20.24
C GLY A 347 7.67 0.65 -19.02
N LYS A 348 7.07 -0.04 -18.05
CA LYS A 348 6.43 0.61 -16.87
C LYS A 348 7.32 1.61 -16.10
N LYS A 349 8.65 1.43 -16.10
CA LYS A 349 9.61 2.31 -15.41
C LYS A 349 9.89 3.62 -16.16
N ASP A 350 9.87 3.56 -17.49
CA ASP A 350 10.10 4.71 -18.39
C ASP A 350 8.78 5.24 -18.98
N ASN A 351 7.65 4.75 -18.45
CA ASN A 351 6.33 5.04 -18.97
C ASN A 351 5.84 6.41 -18.46
N LEU A 352 6.24 7.46 -19.19
CA LEU A 352 5.71 8.80 -19.02
C LEU A 352 4.28 8.87 -19.56
N ASP A 353 3.33 9.16 -18.67
CA ASP A 353 1.92 9.35 -19.05
C ASP A 353 1.21 10.35 -18.14
N PHE A 354 0.99 11.55 -18.67
CA PHE A 354 0.30 12.60 -17.93
C PHE A 354 -1.19 12.31 -17.71
N ILE A 355 -1.82 11.56 -18.61
CA ILE A 355 -3.25 11.21 -18.51
C ILE A 355 -3.49 10.26 -17.35
N ALA A 356 -2.64 9.23 -17.19
CA ALA A 356 -2.75 8.30 -16.07
C ALA A 356 -2.65 8.99 -14.70
N LEU A 357 -1.82 10.04 -14.57
CA LEU A 357 -1.68 10.78 -13.31
C LEU A 357 -2.93 11.63 -12.99
N VAL A 358 -3.56 12.24 -13.99
CA VAL A 358 -4.84 12.95 -13.81
C VAL A 358 -5.95 11.96 -13.45
N GLN A 359 -6.00 10.80 -14.12
CA GLN A 359 -6.98 9.75 -13.82
C GLN A 359 -6.86 9.27 -12.37
N LYS A 360 -5.64 8.93 -11.91
CA LYS A 360 -5.41 8.52 -10.51
C LYS A 360 -5.87 9.56 -9.49
N LYS A 361 -5.62 10.86 -9.75
CA LYS A 361 -6.08 11.95 -8.86
C LYS A 361 -7.61 12.05 -8.84
N SER A 362 -8.24 11.95 -10.01
CA SER A 362 -9.71 11.97 -10.16
C SER A 362 -10.37 10.80 -9.44
N ASP A 363 -9.85 9.58 -9.64
CA ASP A 363 -10.42 8.36 -9.06
C ASP A 363 -10.28 8.35 -7.53
N ALA A 364 -9.14 8.81 -7.00
CA ALA A 364 -8.97 9.00 -5.57
C ALA A 364 -9.95 10.02 -4.98
N GLY A 365 -10.23 11.11 -5.71
CA GLY A 365 -11.25 12.09 -5.33
C GLY A 365 -12.65 11.50 -5.29
N PHE A 366 -13.02 10.73 -6.32
CA PHE A 366 -14.30 10.02 -6.38
C PHE A 366 -14.47 9.02 -5.24
N ILE A 367 -13.45 8.20 -4.96
CA ILE A 367 -13.45 7.23 -3.86
C ILE A 367 -13.65 7.94 -2.51
N LYS A 368 -12.94 9.05 -2.28
CA LYS A 368 -13.13 9.87 -1.06
C LYS A 368 -14.55 10.41 -0.96
N MET A 369 -15.12 10.92 -2.05
CA MET A 369 -16.49 11.42 -2.08
C MET A 369 -17.50 10.31 -1.74
N VAL A 370 -17.36 9.13 -2.35
CA VAL A 370 -18.23 7.97 -2.08
C VAL A 370 -18.11 7.52 -0.62
N LEU A 371 -16.89 7.49 -0.07
CA LEU A 371 -16.65 7.21 1.35
C LEU A 371 -17.36 8.21 2.27
N ILE A 372 -17.23 9.52 1.98
CA ILE A 372 -17.88 10.58 2.75
C ILE A 372 -19.41 10.41 2.69
N ILE A 373 -19.98 10.23 1.51
CA ILE A 373 -21.44 10.01 1.33
C ILE A 373 -21.88 8.77 2.11
N GLY A 374 -21.13 7.66 2.03
CA GLY A 374 -21.42 6.43 2.76
C GLY A 374 -21.42 6.62 4.27
N ILE A 375 -20.41 7.30 4.82
CA ILE A 375 -20.32 7.62 6.25
C ILE A 375 -21.46 8.54 6.67
N SER A 376 -21.75 9.59 5.88
CA SER A 376 -22.85 10.52 6.17
C SER A 376 -24.22 9.83 6.15
N ALA A 377 -24.45 8.92 5.19
CA ALA A 377 -25.69 8.13 5.14
C ALA A 377 -25.82 7.19 6.35
N ALA A 378 -24.74 6.51 6.74
CA ALA A 378 -24.72 5.66 7.93
C ALA A 378 -25.00 6.46 9.22
N ALA A 379 -24.40 7.64 9.36
CA ALA A 379 -24.65 8.53 10.49
C ALA A 379 -26.11 9.03 10.53
N ALA A 380 -26.69 9.37 9.38
CA ALA A 380 -28.10 9.79 9.29
C ALA A 380 -29.06 8.65 9.68
N ILE A 381 -28.77 7.41 9.27
CA ILE A 381 -29.55 6.23 9.66
C ILE A 381 -29.46 5.99 11.17
N LEU A 382 -28.26 6.05 11.75
CA LEU A 382 -28.06 5.94 13.20
C LEU A 382 -28.86 6.99 13.98
N MET A 383 -28.76 8.26 13.56
CA MET A 383 -29.53 9.36 14.17
C MET A 383 -31.04 9.21 14.01
N ALA A 384 -31.53 8.51 12.98
CA ALA A 384 -32.95 8.23 12.80
C ALA A 384 -33.45 7.04 13.65
N VAL A 385 -32.59 6.05 13.94
CA VAL A 385 -32.96 4.84 14.69
C VAL A 385 -32.91 5.06 16.20
N GLU A 386 -31.98 5.86 16.71
CA GLU A 386 -31.83 6.15 18.15
C GLU A 386 -33.12 6.69 18.82
N PRO A 387 -33.83 7.68 18.24
CA PRO A 387 -35.07 8.19 18.81
C PRO A 387 -36.18 7.13 18.88
N ILE A 388 -36.29 6.29 17.85
CA ILE A 388 -37.29 5.22 17.77
C ILE A 388 -37.03 4.19 18.87
N LYS A 389 -35.76 3.78 19.04
CA LYS A 389 -35.36 2.84 20.10
C LYS A 389 -35.59 3.42 21.49
N TYR A 390 -35.26 4.70 21.70
CA TYR A 390 -35.49 5.40 22.96
C TYR A 390 -36.98 5.48 23.32
N ILE A 391 -37.84 5.86 22.37
CA ILE A 391 -39.29 5.90 22.58
C ILE A 391 -39.83 4.50 22.90
N SER A 392 -39.38 3.47 22.17
CA SER A 392 -39.78 2.08 22.43
C SER A 392 -39.38 1.63 23.84
N GLN A 393 -38.15 1.90 24.28
CA GLN A 393 -37.68 1.54 25.62
C GLN A 393 -38.42 2.30 26.72
N LYS A 394 -38.70 3.59 26.50
CA LYS A 394 -39.49 4.40 27.44
C LYS A 394 -40.91 3.83 27.60
N ASN A 395 -41.53 3.40 26.50
CA ASN A 395 -42.85 2.77 26.53
C ASN A 395 -42.83 1.41 27.24
N GLN A 396 -41.81 0.59 27.01
CA GLN A 396 -41.62 -0.68 27.72
C GLN A 396 -41.43 -0.46 29.22
N LEU A 397 -40.59 0.50 29.62
CA LEU A 397 -40.38 0.82 31.03
C LEU A 397 -41.67 1.25 31.74
N ALA A 398 -42.50 2.05 31.06
CA ALA A 398 -43.81 2.44 31.61
C ALA A 398 -44.74 1.23 31.78
N LEU A 399 -44.69 0.28 30.86
CA LEU A 399 -45.51 -0.94 30.89
C LEU A 399 -45.02 -1.92 31.97
N ASP A 400 -43.70 -2.07 32.12
CA ASP A 400 -43.07 -2.88 33.16
C ASP A 400 -43.34 -2.31 34.56
N GLN A 401 -43.31 -0.98 34.73
CA GLN A 401 -43.68 -0.33 35.98
C GLN A 401 -45.16 -0.57 36.34
N GLN A 402 -46.06 -0.57 35.35
CA GLN A 402 -47.47 -0.92 35.58
C GLN A 402 -47.65 -2.40 35.95
N LEU A 403 -46.89 -3.31 35.34
CA LEU A 403 -46.92 -4.74 35.67
C LEU A 403 -46.35 -5.03 37.07
N LEU A 404 -45.27 -4.35 37.46
CA LEU A 404 -44.67 -4.49 38.80
C LEU A 404 -45.53 -3.88 39.92
N ALA A 405 -46.40 -2.92 39.60
CA ALA A 405 -47.38 -2.38 40.53
C ALA A 405 -48.57 -3.33 40.79
N ASN A 406 -48.63 -4.48 40.13
CA ASN A 406 -49.68 -5.47 40.33
C ASN A 406 -49.49 -6.19 41.69
N PRO A 407 -50.53 -6.24 42.56
CA PRO A 407 -50.46 -6.89 43.87
C PRO A 407 -50.15 -8.40 43.83
N ALA A 408 -50.21 -9.06 42.68
CA ALA A 408 -49.74 -10.44 42.53
C ALA A 408 -48.20 -10.56 42.63
N PHE A 409 -47.44 -9.56 42.17
CA PHE A 409 -45.97 -9.59 42.22
C PHE A 409 -45.42 -9.36 43.63
N SER A 410 -46.07 -8.49 44.42
CA SER A 410 -45.70 -8.29 45.83
C SER A 410 -45.94 -9.54 46.68
N GLN A 411 -46.96 -10.33 46.36
CA GLN A 411 -47.21 -11.62 47.01
C GLN A 411 -46.14 -12.67 46.64
N VAL A 412 -45.74 -12.74 45.36
CA VAL A 412 -44.69 -13.67 44.92
C VAL A 412 -43.34 -13.29 45.54
N GLN A 413 -43.02 -12.01 45.64
CA GLN A 413 -41.79 -11.54 46.29
C GLN A 413 -41.78 -11.86 47.79
N ALA A 414 -42.89 -11.63 48.48
CA ALA A 414 -43.03 -12.02 49.89
C ALA A 414 -42.92 -13.54 50.11
N LEU A 415 -43.40 -14.36 49.17
CA LEU A 415 -43.25 -15.82 49.23
C LEU A 415 -41.80 -16.25 49.01
N HIS A 416 -41.09 -15.61 48.07
CA HIS A 416 -39.67 -15.90 47.81
C HIS A 416 -38.79 -15.52 49.01
N ASP A 417 -39.02 -14.36 49.62
CA ASP A 417 -38.31 -13.94 50.83
C ASP A 417 -38.55 -14.92 51.99
N LYS A 418 -39.77 -15.46 52.09
CA LYS A 418 -40.11 -16.48 53.08
C LYS A 418 -39.39 -17.80 52.82
N GLU A 419 -39.29 -18.23 51.56
CA GLU A 419 -38.55 -19.43 51.16
C GLU A 419 -37.05 -19.31 51.51
N VAL A 420 -36.43 -18.17 51.18
CA VAL A 420 -35.02 -17.89 51.52
C VAL A 420 -34.80 -17.92 53.04
N SER A 421 -35.74 -17.37 53.82
CA SER A 421 -35.65 -17.40 55.28
C SER A 421 -35.72 -18.83 55.85
N LEU A 422 -36.57 -19.68 55.28
CA LEU A 422 -36.74 -21.07 55.69
C LEU A 422 -35.52 -21.92 55.33
N GLN A 423 -34.95 -21.74 54.14
CA GLN A 423 -33.70 -22.41 53.76
C GLN A 423 -32.55 -22.06 54.69
N LYS A 424 -32.48 -20.81 55.17
CA LYS A 424 -31.46 -20.37 56.12
C LYS A 424 -31.64 -21.05 57.50
N GLN A 425 -32.88 -21.20 57.95
CA GLN A 425 -33.20 -21.92 59.20
C GLN A 425 -32.87 -23.41 59.12
N LEU A 426 -33.16 -24.04 57.97
CA LEU A 426 -32.91 -25.47 57.76
C LEU A 426 -31.40 -25.79 57.83
N LYS A 427 -30.57 -24.96 57.20
CA LYS A 427 -29.10 -25.09 57.28
C LYS A 427 -28.55 -24.94 58.70
N ALA A 428 -29.14 -24.07 59.53
CA ALA A 428 -28.74 -23.92 60.92
C ALA A 428 -29.05 -25.17 61.76
N LEU A 429 -30.24 -25.75 61.57
CA LEU A 429 -30.66 -26.99 62.22
C LEU A 429 -29.81 -28.20 61.83
N GLU A 430 -29.38 -28.30 60.56
CA GLU A 430 -28.48 -29.35 60.11
C GLU A 430 -27.08 -29.24 60.74
N ALA A 431 -26.58 -28.01 60.94
CA ALA A 431 -25.31 -27.76 61.62
C ALA A 431 -25.36 -28.15 63.10
N ASP A 432 -26.46 -27.83 63.79
CA ASP A 432 -26.67 -28.21 65.20
C ASP A 432 -26.78 -29.73 65.38
N ARG A 433 -27.41 -30.44 64.43
CA ARG A 433 -27.52 -31.90 64.47
C ARG A 433 -26.17 -32.60 64.40
N ALA A 434 -25.20 -32.04 63.68
CA ALA A 434 -23.85 -32.59 63.56
C ALA A 434 -23.02 -32.46 64.86
N LEU A 435 -23.44 -31.59 65.79
CA LEU A 435 -22.75 -31.35 67.06
C LEU A 435 -23.23 -32.26 68.21
N LEU A 436 -24.23 -33.12 67.98
CA LEU A 436 -24.76 -34.01 69.02
C LEU A 436 -23.85 -35.25 69.20
N PRO A 437 -23.33 -35.51 70.42
CA PRO A 437 -22.39 -36.60 70.66
C PRO A 437 -23.12 -37.94 70.81
N PHE A 438 -23.18 -38.74 69.75
CA PHE A 438 -23.52 -40.16 69.84
C PHE A 438 -22.24 -41.00 69.78
N GLY A 439 -21.57 -41.18 70.92
CA GLY A 439 -20.43 -42.09 71.08
C GLY A 439 -20.67 -43.02 72.28
N LYS A 440 -20.49 -44.34 72.10
CA LYS A 440 -20.60 -45.33 73.18
C LYS A 440 -19.50 -45.08 74.22
N SER A 441 -19.86 -44.63 75.42
CA SER A 441 -18.92 -44.40 76.52
C SER A 441 -18.43 -45.75 77.08
N THR A 442 -17.11 -45.90 77.24
CA THR A 442 -16.47 -47.09 77.86
C THR A 442 -16.49 -47.06 79.39
N ALA A 443 -17.20 -46.10 80.00
CA ALA A 443 -17.26 -45.94 81.44
C ALA A 443 -17.92 -47.13 82.16
N GLU A 444 -18.94 -47.74 81.55
CA GLU A 444 -19.63 -48.93 82.10
C GLU A 444 -18.65 -50.12 82.25
N GLU A 445 -17.82 -50.34 81.24
CA GLU A 445 -16.83 -51.42 81.22
C GLU A 445 -15.73 -51.22 82.27
N ILE A 446 -15.31 -49.96 82.48
CA ILE A 446 -14.34 -49.58 83.52
C ILE A 446 -14.92 -49.81 84.92
N PHE A 447 -16.17 -49.40 85.17
CA PHE A 447 -16.83 -49.59 86.46
C PHE A 447 -17.05 -51.07 86.80
N ASN A 448 -17.46 -51.89 85.82
CA ASN A 448 -17.62 -53.33 86.01
C ASN A 448 -16.29 -54.02 86.40
N GLN A 449 -15.18 -53.58 85.81
CA GLN A 449 -13.86 -54.12 86.16
C GLN A 449 -13.40 -53.67 87.56
N LEU A 450 -13.64 -52.41 87.95
CA LEU A 450 -13.36 -51.93 89.32
C LEU A 450 -14.16 -52.68 90.38
N ASP A 451 -15.44 -52.95 90.12
CA ASP A 451 -16.29 -53.70 91.05
C ASP A 451 -15.79 -55.14 91.24
N SER A 452 -15.46 -55.82 90.13
CA SER A 452 -15.01 -57.21 90.17
C SER A 452 -13.63 -57.41 90.80
N GLN A 453 -12.70 -56.47 90.63
CA GLN A 453 -11.30 -56.65 91.03
C GLN A 453 -10.95 -55.97 92.36
N ILE A 454 -11.66 -54.90 92.75
CA ILE A 454 -11.29 -54.07 93.90
C ILE A 454 -12.43 -53.96 94.91
N PHE A 455 -13.63 -53.53 94.50
CA PHE A 455 -14.68 -53.19 95.47
C PHE A 455 -15.23 -54.37 96.26
N LYS A 456 -15.18 -55.60 95.72
CA LYS A 456 -15.61 -56.81 96.45
C LYS A 456 -14.61 -57.29 97.52
N GLU A 457 -13.33 -56.96 97.38
CA GLU A 457 -12.25 -57.47 98.23
C GLU A 457 -11.83 -56.47 99.33
N VAL A 458 -12.40 -55.27 99.33
CA VAL A 458 -12.08 -54.18 100.27
C VAL A 458 -13.23 -53.93 101.25
N THR A 459 -12.90 -53.46 102.45
CA THR A 459 -13.89 -53.25 103.52
C THR A 459 -14.76 -52.01 103.28
N SER A 460 -14.19 -50.96 102.67
CA SER A 460 -14.91 -49.75 102.26
C SER A 460 -14.12 -48.94 101.24
N VAL A 461 -14.82 -48.18 100.40
CA VAL A 461 -14.23 -47.26 99.42
C VAL A 461 -14.58 -45.83 99.83
N SER A 462 -13.58 -44.98 99.97
CA SER A 462 -13.72 -43.59 100.43
C SER A 462 -13.87 -42.60 99.29
N SER A 463 -13.22 -42.85 98.16
CA SER A 463 -13.35 -42.01 96.95
C SER A 463 -12.98 -42.79 95.69
N CYS A 464 -13.71 -42.55 94.61
CA CYS A 464 -13.37 -42.98 93.26
C CYS A 464 -13.61 -41.81 92.29
N SER A 465 -12.56 -41.33 91.63
CA SER A 465 -12.64 -40.28 90.62
C SER A 465 -12.07 -40.78 89.29
N ILE A 466 -12.76 -40.53 88.19
CA ILE A 466 -12.33 -40.90 86.84
C ILE A 466 -12.20 -39.61 86.02
N ASP A 467 -11.02 -39.37 85.46
CA ASP A 467 -10.80 -38.30 84.49
C ASP A 467 -11.08 -38.81 83.07
N ASN A 468 -12.19 -38.36 82.46
CA ASN A 468 -12.61 -38.77 81.11
C ASN A 468 -11.72 -38.22 79.97
N THR A 469 -10.76 -37.34 80.28
CA THR A 469 -9.80 -36.83 79.29
C THR A 469 -8.49 -37.62 79.30
N THR A 470 -8.00 -38.03 80.48
CA THR A 470 -6.73 -38.75 80.64
C THR A 470 -6.88 -40.25 80.91
N GLY A 471 -8.08 -40.71 81.31
CA GLY A 471 -8.37 -42.11 81.64
C GLY A 471 -7.89 -42.54 83.02
N GLN A 472 -7.39 -41.62 83.84
CA GLN A 472 -6.85 -41.93 85.16
C GLN A 472 -7.96 -42.10 86.19
N ILE A 473 -7.84 -43.14 87.02
CA ILE A 473 -8.77 -43.49 88.07
C ILE A 473 -8.06 -43.34 89.41
N ALA A 474 -8.45 -42.36 90.21
CA ALA A 474 -7.94 -42.16 91.55
C ALA A 474 -8.89 -42.80 92.58
N LEU A 475 -8.38 -43.74 93.36
CA LEU A 475 -9.13 -44.58 94.29
C LEU A 475 -8.53 -44.53 95.69
N THR A 476 -9.38 -44.38 96.71
CA THR A 476 -8.99 -44.50 98.11
C THR A 476 -9.92 -45.51 98.79
N PHE A 477 -9.37 -46.53 99.44
CA PHE A 477 -10.15 -47.59 100.09
C PHE A 477 -9.46 -48.15 101.35
N THR A 478 -10.20 -48.94 102.13
CA THR A 478 -9.74 -49.51 103.40
C THR A 478 -9.69 -51.04 103.34
N THR A 479 -8.59 -51.65 103.77
CA THR A 479 -8.44 -53.11 103.92
C THR A 479 -8.37 -53.54 105.38
N SER A 480 -8.67 -54.81 105.66
CA SER A 480 -8.70 -55.37 107.02
C SER A 480 -7.32 -55.53 107.67
N ASN A 481 -6.26 -55.77 106.88
CA ASN A 481 -4.86 -55.81 107.32
C ASN A 481 -3.90 -55.54 106.14
N TYR A 482 -2.60 -55.43 106.45
CA TYR A 482 -1.56 -55.13 105.46
C TYR A 482 -1.27 -56.29 104.49
N GLU A 483 -1.43 -57.55 104.93
CA GLU A 483 -1.25 -58.73 104.06
C GLU A 483 -2.31 -58.82 102.96
N LYS A 484 -3.60 -58.63 103.31
CA LYS A 484 -4.71 -58.54 102.36
C LYS A 484 -4.53 -57.44 101.32
N TYR A 485 -3.87 -56.35 101.71
CA TYR A 485 -3.53 -55.26 100.79
C TYR A 485 -2.46 -55.69 99.76
N LEU A 486 -1.40 -56.40 100.20
CA LEU A 486 -0.34 -56.88 99.31
C LEU A 486 -0.89 -57.92 98.32
N GLU A 487 -1.77 -58.81 98.76
CA GLU A 487 -2.47 -59.78 97.90
C GLU A 487 -3.34 -59.08 96.84
N LEU A 488 -4.12 -58.08 97.24
CA LEU A 488 -4.98 -57.32 96.32
C LEU A 488 -4.16 -56.57 95.27
N ARG A 489 -3.03 -55.96 95.67
CA ARG A 489 -2.13 -55.27 94.74
C ARG A 489 -1.56 -56.24 93.70
N HIS A 490 -1.07 -57.41 94.13
CA HIS A 490 -0.55 -58.40 93.20
C HIS A 490 -1.63 -58.96 92.27
N SER A 491 -2.87 -59.12 92.76
CA SER A 491 -4.01 -59.55 91.94
C SER A 491 -4.34 -58.55 90.81
N ILE A 492 -4.36 -57.25 91.12
CA ILE A 492 -4.60 -56.18 90.12
C ILE A 492 -3.48 -56.14 89.07
N GLU A 493 -2.22 -56.24 89.51
CA GLU A 493 -1.05 -56.25 88.61
C GLU A 493 -1.02 -57.51 87.72
N GLN A 494 -1.48 -58.68 88.21
CA GLN A 494 -1.54 -59.92 87.42
C GLN A 494 -2.70 -59.97 86.41
N ASN A 495 -3.83 -59.32 86.70
CA ASN A 495 -4.99 -59.29 85.80
C ASN A 495 -4.72 -58.49 84.52
N GLY A 496 -3.83 -57.49 84.59
CA GLY A 496 -3.30 -56.77 83.42
C GLY A 496 -4.25 -55.74 82.79
N TYR A 497 -5.46 -55.56 83.32
CA TYR A 497 -6.41 -54.53 82.84
C TYR A 497 -6.07 -53.13 83.36
N PHE A 498 -5.61 -53.03 84.61
CA PHE A 498 -5.19 -51.78 85.25
C PHE A 498 -3.68 -51.79 85.54
N THR A 499 -2.99 -50.70 85.21
CA THR A 499 -1.62 -50.45 85.67
C THR A 499 -1.64 -49.54 86.89
N VAL A 500 -1.04 -49.99 88.00
CA VAL A 500 -0.92 -49.22 89.24
C VAL A 500 0.22 -48.21 89.12
N SER A 501 -0.06 -46.92 89.29
CA SER A 501 0.94 -45.84 89.22
C SER A 501 1.59 -45.55 90.59
N ILE A 502 2.88 -45.21 90.60
CA ILE A 502 3.69 -44.82 91.78
C ILE A 502 3.75 -43.28 91.85
N PRO A 503 3.67 -42.62 93.03
CA PRO A 503 3.76 -43.15 94.39
C PRO A 503 2.43 -43.59 95.00
N PHE A 504 2.47 -44.66 95.81
CA PHE A 504 1.34 -45.16 96.59
C PHE A 504 1.53 -44.82 98.08
N SER A 505 0.44 -44.57 98.79
CA SER A 505 0.45 -44.30 100.23
C SER A 505 -0.45 -45.30 100.96
N VAL A 506 0.07 -45.83 102.08
CA VAL A 506 -0.66 -46.68 103.02
C VAL A 506 -0.51 -46.11 104.42
N SER A 507 -1.63 -45.90 105.10
CA SER A 507 -1.66 -45.44 106.48
C SER A 507 -2.30 -46.51 107.35
N ILE A 508 -1.55 -47.03 108.33
CA ILE A 508 -2.01 -48.05 109.27
C ILE A 508 -2.73 -47.35 110.43
N GLN A 509 -3.98 -47.75 110.68
CA GLN A 509 -4.79 -47.23 111.78
C GLN A 509 -4.59 -48.04 113.07
N ALA A 510 -4.91 -47.44 114.22
CA ALA A 510 -4.73 -48.02 115.55
C ALA A 510 -5.50 -49.34 115.81
N ASN A 511 -6.44 -49.70 114.93
CA ASN A 511 -7.25 -50.93 114.94
C ASN A 511 -6.73 -52.02 113.99
N SER A 512 -5.49 -51.91 113.50
CA SER A 512 -4.86 -52.81 112.51
C SER A 512 -5.42 -52.76 111.08
N SER A 513 -6.37 -51.87 110.80
CA SER A 513 -6.87 -51.61 109.43
C SER A 513 -5.96 -50.64 108.66
N CYS A 514 -5.97 -50.71 107.32
CA CYS A 514 -5.10 -49.90 106.46
C CYS A 514 -5.94 -49.06 105.49
N ILE A 515 -5.69 -47.74 105.43
CA ILE A 515 -6.20 -46.88 104.35
C ILE A 515 -5.16 -46.83 103.24
N CYS A 516 -5.59 -47.08 102.01
CA CYS A 516 -4.74 -47.17 100.83
C CYS A 516 -5.25 -46.23 99.74
N SER A 517 -4.34 -45.50 99.10
CA SER A 517 -4.63 -44.67 97.92
C SER A 517 -3.88 -45.15 96.69
N PHE A 518 -4.62 -45.32 95.60
CA PHE A 518 -4.16 -45.82 94.31
C PHE A 518 -4.53 -44.88 93.18
N THR A 519 -3.65 -44.80 92.18
CA THR A 519 -3.99 -44.29 90.85
C THR A 519 -3.85 -45.43 89.87
N LEU A 520 -4.96 -45.76 89.19
CA LEU A 520 -5.03 -46.81 88.17
C LEU A 520 -5.19 -46.18 86.79
N THR A 521 -4.54 -46.77 85.80
CA THR A 521 -4.77 -46.44 84.39
C THR A 521 -5.21 -47.71 83.64
N PRO A 522 -6.36 -47.71 82.95
CA PRO A 522 -6.80 -48.85 82.16
C PRO A 522 -5.96 -48.98 80.89
N ALA A 523 -5.61 -50.22 80.52
CA ALA A 523 -4.70 -50.52 79.41
C ALA A 523 -5.20 -50.05 78.02
N LYS A 524 -6.51 -49.81 77.86
CA LYS A 524 -7.12 -49.29 76.63
C LYS A 524 -8.17 -48.22 76.97
N PHE A 525 -7.73 -46.98 77.14
CA PHE A 525 -8.63 -45.83 77.28
C PHE A 525 -8.72 -45.04 75.97
N THR A 526 -9.93 -44.65 75.56
CA THR A 526 -10.13 -43.76 74.41
C THR A 526 -10.50 -42.38 74.93
N SER A 527 -9.61 -41.40 74.77
CA SER A 527 -9.83 -40.05 75.30
C SER A 527 -10.89 -39.29 74.51
N TRP A 528 -11.67 -38.48 75.23
CA TRP A 528 -12.59 -37.53 74.61
C TRP A 528 -11.80 -36.40 73.93
N LYS A 529 -11.80 -36.36 72.59
CA LYS A 529 -11.23 -35.24 71.84
C LYS A 529 -12.19 -34.05 71.92
N THR A 530 -11.79 -32.99 72.63
CA THR A 530 -12.40 -31.67 72.49
C THR A 530 -12.00 -31.07 71.13
N SER A 531 -12.92 -31.05 70.18
CA SER A 531 -12.74 -30.34 68.91
C SER A 531 -12.82 -28.83 69.15
N SER A 532 -11.67 -28.17 69.31
CA SER A 532 -11.56 -26.72 69.21
C SER A 532 -11.32 -26.33 67.75
N THR A 533 -12.34 -25.81 67.08
CA THR A 533 -12.16 -24.94 65.92
C THR A 533 -13.08 -23.75 66.09
N GLY A 534 -12.51 -22.67 66.63
CA GLY A 534 -13.06 -21.34 66.49
C GLY A 534 -12.97 -20.91 65.02
N GLY A 535 -14.12 -20.66 64.42
CA GLY A 535 -14.24 -19.90 63.17
C GLY A 535 -14.60 -18.47 63.52
N SER A 536 -13.61 -17.58 63.53
CA SER A 536 -13.82 -16.13 63.43
C SER A 536 -14.04 -15.76 61.97
N ASN A 537 -15.18 -15.13 61.67
CA ASN A 537 -15.26 -14.10 60.63
C ASN A 537 -15.05 -12.75 61.30
#